data_AF-A0A4R5VKE8-F1
#
_entry.id   AF-A0A4R5VKE8-F1
#
_cell.length_a   1.000
_cell.length_b   1.000
_cell.length_c   1.000
_cell.angle_alpha   90.00
_cell.angle_beta   90.00
_cell.angle_gamma   90.00
#
_symmetry.space_group_name_H-M   'P 1'
#
loop_
_entity.id
_entity.type
_entity.pdbx_description
1 polymer ?
#
loop_
_entity_poly.entity_id
_entity_poly.type
_entity_poly.pdbx_seq_one_letter_code
_entity_poly.pdbx_strand_id
1 'polypeptide(L)'
;MNIKFDPNNVVIKLCMSGMGLEDSGNIEDAVKVYHKAWHEATDDYERFIAAYHLARQQKSITDKLKWMETSLQCALKINDDNVKSAYSTLYLNIAKCYEELCDTENAKRNYELSNSSKGAPSDIGPFYHGTRADLKDGDLLTAGGNSNYKPGLKMNHIYFTANVNGAGLAAALAKGEGRERVYIIEPIGEFENDPNVTDKKFPGNLTRSYRSKEPLRIIGEVTEWAKLTTLERREWHENLAKNKGEIIN
;
A
#
# COMPACT_ATOMS: atom_id res chain seq x y z
N MET A 1 11.51 -2.00 12.63
CA MET A 1 10.45 -0.96 12.56
C MET A 1 9.10 -1.63 12.74
N ASN A 2 8.20 -1.04 13.54
CA ASN A 2 6.82 -1.53 13.66
C ASN A 2 6.06 -1.21 12.37
N ILE A 3 5.39 -2.21 11.81
CA ILE A 3 4.48 -2.06 10.67
C ILE A 3 3.31 -1.19 11.12
N LYS A 4 2.98 -0.13 10.36
CA LYS A 4 1.87 0.78 10.71
C LYS A 4 0.57 0.52 9.95
N PHE A 5 0.63 0.01 8.72
CA PHE A 5 -0.59 -0.27 7.96
C PHE A 5 -1.27 -1.55 8.46
N ASP A 6 -2.39 -1.38 9.15
CA ASP A 6 -3.27 -2.44 9.59
C ASP A 6 -4.69 -2.22 9.04
N PRO A 7 -5.22 -3.10 8.18
CA PRO A 7 -6.60 -3.03 7.72
C PRO A 7 -7.65 -3.07 8.84
N ASN A 8 -7.27 -3.50 10.06
CA ASN A 8 -8.15 -3.49 11.22
C ASN A 8 -8.18 -2.17 12.01
N ASN A 9 -7.24 -1.26 11.73
CA ASN A 9 -7.21 0.07 12.32
C ASN A 9 -8.50 0.85 11.99
N VAL A 10 -9.04 1.55 13.00
CA VAL A 10 -10.33 2.25 12.88
C VAL A 10 -10.28 3.34 11.81
N VAL A 11 -9.21 4.13 11.74
CA VAL A 11 -9.04 5.21 10.77
C VAL A 11 -8.88 4.64 9.36
N ILE A 12 -8.08 3.58 9.19
CA ILE A 12 -7.93 2.90 7.89
C ILE A 12 -9.28 2.33 7.42
N LYS A 13 -10.05 1.69 8.30
CA LYS A 13 -11.41 1.19 7.98
C LYS A 13 -12.35 2.30 7.56
N LEU A 14 -12.35 3.43 8.27
CA LEU A 14 -13.15 4.59 7.89
C LEU A 14 -12.72 5.12 6.51
N CYS A 15 -11.42 5.27 6.26
CA CYS A 15 -10.94 5.69 4.93
C CYS A 15 -11.32 4.70 3.82
N MET A 16 -11.25 3.39 4.07
CA MET A 16 -11.71 2.37 3.12
C MET A 16 -13.22 2.45 2.86
N SER A 17 -14.02 2.69 3.90
CA SER A 17 -15.46 2.92 3.76
C SER A 17 -15.75 4.19 2.96
N GLY A 18 -15.02 5.27 3.21
CA GLY A 18 -15.14 6.52 2.43
C GLY A 18 -14.83 6.30 0.96
N MET A 19 -13.78 5.53 0.63
CA MET A 19 -13.46 5.18 -0.76
C MET A 19 -14.56 4.34 -1.41
N GLY A 20 -15.17 3.41 -0.69
CA GLY A 20 -16.32 2.65 -1.20
C GLY A 20 -17.53 3.55 -1.52
N LEU A 21 -17.75 4.60 -0.70
CA LEU A 21 -18.77 5.61 -0.97
C LEU A 21 -18.41 6.45 -2.21
N GLU A 22 -17.14 6.83 -2.39
CA GLU A 22 -16.65 7.49 -3.62
C GLU A 22 -16.93 6.64 -4.87
N ASP A 23 -16.58 5.35 -4.82
CA ASP A 23 -16.76 4.42 -5.95
C ASP A 23 -18.25 4.27 -6.34
N SER A 24 -19.16 4.47 -5.38
CA SER A 24 -20.61 4.47 -5.60
C SER A 24 -21.18 5.84 -6.01
N GLY A 25 -20.34 6.87 -6.11
CA GLY A 25 -20.73 8.25 -6.44
C GLY A 25 -21.27 9.08 -5.27
N ASN A 26 -21.28 8.54 -4.05
CA ASN A 26 -21.78 9.24 -2.86
C ASN A 26 -20.68 10.05 -2.16
N ILE A 27 -20.27 11.15 -2.80
CA ILE A 27 -19.14 11.98 -2.35
C ILE A 27 -19.43 12.70 -1.02
N GLU A 28 -20.65 13.17 -0.80
CA GLU A 28 -20.99 13.90 0.44
C GLU A 28 -20.88 13.02 1.68
N ASP A 29 -21.34 11.77 1.60
CA ASP A 29 -21.18 10.84 2.72
C ASP A 29 -19.73 10.36 2.86
N ALA A 30 -18.99 10.21 1.76
CA ALA A 30 -17.56 9.92 1.82
C ALA A 30 -16.81 11.00 2.63
N VAL A 31 -17.09 12.28 2.37
CA VAL A 31 -16.50 13.41 3.10
C VAL A 31 -16.82 13.35 4.61
N LYS A 32 -18.07 13.05 4.99
CA LYS A 32 -18.44 12.87 6.41
C LYS A 32 -17.64 11.76 7.06
N VAL A 33 -17.45 10.64 6.36
CA VAL A 33 -16.66 9.50 6.86
C VAL A 33 -15.19 9.88 7.02
N TYR A 34 -14.60 10.63 6.09
CA TYR A 34 -13.22 11.10 6.23
C TYR A 34 -13.03 12.11 7.36
N HIS A 35 -14.00 12.99 7.60
CA HIS A 35 -13.97 13.86 8.77
C HIS A 35 -14.01 13.04 10.07
N LYS A 36 -14.85 12.00 10.13
CA LYS A 36 -14.84 11.06 11.25
C LYS A 36 -13.45 10.41 11.40
N ALA A 37 -12.85 9.93 10.32
CA ALA A 37 -11.51 9.34 10.34
C ALA A 37 -10.46 10.31 10.91
N TRP A 38 -10.54 11.59 10.54
CA TRP A 38 -9.67 12.64 11.08
C TRP A 38 -9.88 12.89 12.58
N HIS A 39 -11.13 12.90 13.05
CA HIS A 39 -11.44 13.12 14.47
C HIS A 39 -11.07 11.94 15.36
N GLU A 40 -11.16 10.71 14.85
CA GLU A 40 -10.74 9.49 15.55
C GLU A 40 -9.22 9.29 15.52
N ALA A 41 -8.47 10.03 14.69
CA ALA A 41 -7.04 9.86 14.55
C ALA A 41 -6.27 10.27 15.82
N THR A 42 -5.55 9.32 16.37
CA THR A 42 -4.80 9.43 17.61
C THR A 42 -3.33 9.76 17.37
N ASP A 43 -2.74 9.28 16.27
CA ASP A 43 -1.34 9.49 15.92
C ASP A 43 -1.13 10.19 14.56
N ASP A 44 0.13 10.51 14.25
CA ASP A 44 0.46 11.20 12.99
C ASP A 44 0.26 10.31 11.75
N TYR A 45 0.29 8.98 11.87
CA TYR A 45 0.13 8.08 10.72
C TYR A 45 -1.35 8.02 10.30
N GLU A 46 -2.23 7.91 11.28
CA GLU A 46 -3.68 8.02 11.10
C GLU A 46 -4.08 9.40 10.55
N ARG A 47 -3.52 10.48 11.12
CA ARG A 47 -3.77 11.85 10.63
C ARG A 47 -3.30 12.05 9.20
N PHE A 48 -2.12 11.52 8.85
CA PHE A 48 -1.59 11.55 7.49
C PHE A 48 -2.59 10.94 6.48
N ILE A 49 -3.10 9.74 6.76
CA ILE A 49 -4.05 9.04 5.88
C ILE A 49 -5.37 9.80 5.79
N ALA A 50 -5.95 10.18 6.94
CA ALA A 50 -7.23 10.87 6.97
C ALA A 50 -7.17 12.23 6.23
N ALA A 51 -6.11 13.01 6.45
CA ALA A 51 -5.91 14.29 5.78
C ALA A 51 -5.76 14.14 4.26
N TYR A 52 -5.07 13.11 3.77
CA TYR A 52 -4.93 12.86 2.34
C TYR A 52 -6.30 12.64 1.66
N HIS A 53 -7.15 11.81 2.28
CA HIS A 53 -8.48 11.54 1.74
C HIS A 53 -9.40 12.75 1.85
N LEU A 54 -9.32 13.53 2.93
CA LEU A 54 -10.04 14.81 3.03
C LEU A 54 -9.63 15.78 1.93
N ALA A 55 -8.31 15.92 1.67
CA ALA A 55 -7.79 16.83 0.66
C ALA A 55 -8.38 16.56 -0.73
N ARG A 56 -8.45 15.28 -1.12
CA ARG A 56 -8.98 14.84 -2.42
C ARG A 56 -10.41 15.30 -2.70
N GLN A 57 -11.20 15.48 -1.65
CA GLN A 57 -12.64 15.78 -1.75
C GLN A 57 -12.97 17.27 -1.54
N GLN A 58 -11.97 18.12 -1.31
CA GLN A 58 -12.22 19.56 -1.15
C GLN A 58 -12.58 20.22 -2.48
N LYS A 59 -13.61 21.07 -2.46
CA LYS A 59 -14.03 21.85 -3.64
C LYS A 59 -13.15 23.08 -3.89
N SER A 60 -12.65 23.68 -2.81
CA SER A 60 -11.74 24.83 -2.85
C SER A 60 -10.31 24.34 -3.00
N ILE A 61 -9.57 24.89 -3.96
CA ILE A 61 -8.17 24.54 -4.17
C ILE A 61 -7.29 24.93 -2.97
N THR A 62 -7.62 26.03 -2.29
CA THR A 62 -6.94 26.47 -1.07
C THR A 62 -7.13 25.47 0.08
N ASP A 63 -8.36 24.95 0.25
CA ASP A 63 -8.64 23.95 1.28
C ASP A 63 -7.99 22.60 0.93
N LYS A 64 -8.00 22.22 -0.35
CA LYS A 64 -7.30 21.04 -0.85
C LYS A 64 -5.80 21.13 -0.55
N LEU A 65 -5.17 22.26 -0.86
CA LEU A 65 -3.76 22.51 -0.57
C LEU A 65 -3.49 22.37 0.94
N LYS A 66 -4.27 23.05 1.78
CA LYS A 66 -4.12 23.01 3.23
C LYS A 66 -4.17 21.59 3.80
N TRP A 67 -5.14 20.78 3.36
CA TRP A 67 -5.23 19.39 3.80
C TRP A 67 -4.10 18.52 3.25
N MET A 68 -3.66 18.75 2.01
CA MET A 68 -2.55 18.02 1.41
C MET A 68 -1.23 18.33 2.12
N GLU A 69 -0.98 19.59 2.46
CA GLU A 69 0.16 20.02 3.28
C GLU A 69 0.08 19.44 4.71
N THR A 70 -1.11 19.40 5.30
CA THR A 70 -1.32 18.75 6.61
C THR A 70 -0.95 17.26 6.56
N SER A 71 -1.38 16.56 5.50
CA SER A 71 -1.04 15.16 5.27
C SER A 71 0.48 14.97 5.13
N LEU A 72 1.13 15.80 4.30
CA LEU A 72 2.58 15.78 4.12
C LEU A 72 3.33 16.07 5.43
N GLN A 73 2.92 17.06 6.21
CA GLN A 73 3.56 17.39 7.48
C GLN A 73 3.50 16.21 8.47
N CYS A 74 2.36 15.52 8.56
CA CYS A 74 2.23 14.33 9.39
C CYS A 74 3.16 13.21 8.91
N ALA A 75 3.25 12.98 7.60
CA ALA A 75 4.15 11.98 7.01
C ALA A 75 5.64 12.32 7.22
N LEU A 76 6.01 13.60 7.13
CA LEU A 76 7.37 14.08 7.38
C LEU A 76 7.79 13.98 8.86
N LYS A 77 6.85 14.08 9.81
CA LYS A 77 7.13 13.84 11.23
C LYS A 77 7.50 12.39 11.54
N ILE A 78 6.88 11.44 10.82
CA ILE A 78 7.14 10.01 10.98
C ILE A 78 8.48 9.63 10.35
N ASN A 79 8.74 10.08 9.12
CA ASN A 79 10.02 9.92 8.42
C ASN A 79 10.61 8.50 8.41
N ASP A 80 9.78 7.49 8.18
CA ASP A 80 10.19 6.09 8.11
C ASP A 80 9.65 5.39 6.84
N ASP A 81 10.01 4.12 6.65
CA ASP A 81 9.64 3.35 5.46
C ASP A 81 8.12 3.10 5.34
N ASN A 82 7.33 3.35 6.40
CA ASN A 82 5.88 3.25 6.32
C ASN A 82 5.24 4.42 5.55
N VAL A 83 5.94 5.55 5.38
CA VAL A 83 5.35 6.77 4.78
C VAL A 83 6.21 7.41 3.70
N LYS A 84 7.52 7.14 3.63
CA LYS A 84 8.42 7.77 2.65
C LYS A 84 7.96 7.59 1.20
N SER A 85 7.41 6.42 0.88
CA SER A 85 6.87 6.13 -0.45
C SER A 85 5.71 7.06 -0.85
N ALA A 86 5.03 7.69 0.11
CA ALA A 86 3.95 8.66 -0.15
C ALA A 86 4.46 10.05 -0.53
N TYR A 87 5.73 10.40 -0.25
CA TYR A 87 6.24 11.76 -0.44
C TYR A 87 6.13 12.24 -1.88
N SER A 88 6.51 11.41 -2.85
CA SER A 88 6.36 11.74 -4.28
C SER A 88 4.92 12.15 -4.61
N THR A 89 3.93 11.37 -4.15
CA THR A 89 2.52 11.62 -4.42
C THR A 89 1.98 12.85 -3.70
N LEU A 90 2.37 13.07 -2.44
CA LEU A 90 1.95 14.26 -1.69
C LEU A 90 2.51 15.54 -2.30
N TYR A 91 3.82 15.57 -2.57
CA TYR A 91 4.47 16.71 -3.22
C TYR A 91 3.88 16.98 -4.61
N LEU A 92 3.60 15.94 -5.40
CA LEU A 92 2.97 16.11 -6.71
C LEU A 92 1.59 16.76 -6.61
N ASN A 93 0.77 16.33 -5.65
CA ASN A 93 -0.56 16.91 -5.46
C ASN A 93 -0.49 18.36 -4.96
N ILE A 94 0.45 18.67 -4.05
CA ILE A 94 0.70 20.03 -3.57
C ILE A 94 1.17 20.93 -4.73
N ALA A 95 2.09 20.46 -5.56
CA ALA A 95 2.58 21.19 -6.73
C ALA A 95 1.44 21.59 -7.68
N LYS A 96 0.53 20.64 -7.97
CA LYS A 96 -0.67 20.89 -8.79
C LYS A 96 -1.60 21.93 -8.15
N CYS A 97 -1.73 21.95 -6.83
CA CYS A 97 -2.55 22.96 -6.16
C CYS A 97 -1.92 24.36 -6.28
N TYR A 98 -0.61 24.48 -6.09
CA TYR A 98 0.10 25.75 -6.31
C TYR A 98 0.03 26.21 -7.77
N GLU A 99 0.10 25.29 -8.74
CA GLU A 99 -0.04 25.58 -10.16
C GLU A 99 -1.43 26.17 -10.49
N GLU A 100 -2.51 25.57 -9.97
CA GLU A 100 -3.88 26.07 -10.13
C GLU A 100 -4.09 27.43 -9.43
N LEU A 101 -3.38 27.67 -8.32
CA LEU A 101 -3.33 28.97 -7.64
C LEU A 101 -2.42 30.00 -8.33
N CYS A 102 -1.78 29.65 -9.46
CA CYS A 102 -0.83 30.49 -10.19
C CYS A 102 0.45 30.87 -9.39
N ASP A 103 0.78 30.11 -8.35
CA ASP A 103 2.04 30.22 -7.60
C ASP A 103 3.10 29.30 -8.21
N THR A 104 3.77 29.83 -9.23
CA THR A 104 4.71 29.07 -10.06
C THR A 104 5.99 28.67 -9.31
N GLU A 105 6.42 29.47 -8.33
CA GLU A 105 7.61 29.20 -7.52
C GLU A 105 7.38 27.98 -6.63
N ASN A 106 6.29 27.97 -5.85
CA ASN A 106 5.98 26.84 -5.00
C ASN A 106 5.58 25.59 -5.80
N ALA A 107 4.90 25.75 -6.94
CA ALA A 107 4.62 24.62 -7.83
C ALA A 107 5.92 23.94 -8.28
N LYS A 108 6.87 24.72 -8.82
CA LYS A 108 8.17 24.19 -9.29
C LYS A 108 8.93 23.48 -8.19
N ARG A 109 9.04 24.10 -7.01
CA ARG A 109 9.73 23.50 -5.84
C ARG A 109 9.13 22.15 -5.46
N ASN A 110 7.80 22.04 -5.43
CA ASN A 110 7.14 20.79 -5.06
C ASN A 110 7.25 19.73 -6.16
N TYR A 111 7.28 20.11 -7.45
CA TYR A 111 7.58 19.15 -8.53
C TYR A 111 8.99 18.57 -8.41
N GLU A 112 9.98 19.39 -8.07
CA GLU A 112 11.36 18.95 -7.83
C GLU A 112 11.43 17.97 -6.65
N LEU A 113 10.79 18.31 -5.52
CA LEU A 113 10.70 17.44 -4.33
C LEU A 113 9.96 16.13 -4.61
N SER A 114 8.89 16.17 -5.40
CA SER A 114 8.18 14.99 -5.87
C SER A 114 9.14 14.08 -6.64
N ASN A 115 9.88 14.64 -7.59
CA ASN A 115 10.81 13.86 -8.41
C ASN A 115 12.01 13.31 -7.62
N SER A 116 12.56 14.08 -6.66
CA SER A 116 13.65 13.58 -5.80
C SER A 116 13.19 12.49 -4.84
N SER A 117 11.89 12.45 -4.53
CA SER A 117 11.29 11.41 -3.69
C SER A 117 10.92 10.14 -4.47
N LYS A 118 11.06 10.14 -5.80
CA LYS A 118 10.94 8.93 -6.62
C LYS A 118 12.26 8.18 -6.58
N GLY A 119 12.21 6.89 -6.29
CA GLY A 119 13.39 6.05 -6.26
C GLY A 119 13.06 4.62 -5.89
N ALA A 120 14.08 3.76 -5.97
CA ALA A 120 13.99 2.41 -5.45
C ALA A 120 13.68 2.45 -3.94
N PRO A 121 12.87 1.51 -3.41
CA PRO A 121 12.59 1.44 -1.99
C PRO A 121 13.89 1.29 -1.17
N SER A 122 14.01 2.04 -0.08
CA SER A 122 15.13 1.94 0.87
C SER A 122 14.88 0.96 2.02
N ASP A 123 13.77 0.23 1.96
CA ASP A 123 13.34 -0.68 3.02
C ASP A 123 14.35 -1.81 3.21
N ILE A 124 14.72 -2.10 4.45
CA ILE A 124 15.69 -3.15 4.81
C ILE A 124 15.01 -4.42 5.35
N GLY A 125 13.67 -4.44 5.40
CA GLY A 125 12.91 -5.57 5.91
C GLY A 125 12.77 -5.58 7.45
N PRO A 126 12.54 -6.77 8.06
CA PRO A 126 12.47 -8.09 7.42
C PRO A 126 11.37 -8.19 6.37
N PHE A 127 11.59 -9.06 5.38
CA PHE A 127 10.66 -9.30 4.28
C PHE A 127 10.04 -10.69 4.36
N TYR A 128 8.82 -10.78 3.83
CA TYR A 128 8.00 -11.97 3.94
C TYR A 128 7.36 -12.33 2.60
N HIS A 129 7.33 -13.62 2.29
CA HIS A 129 6.63 -14.18 1.14
C HIS A 129 5.56 -15.18 1.60
N GLY A 130 4.30 -14.89 1.28
CA GLY A 130 3.17 -15.76 1.56
C GLY A 130 2.85 -16.69 0.41
N THR A 131 2.79 -18.00 0.66
CA THR A 131 2.54 -19.02 -0.38
C THR A 131 1.95 -20.31 0.19
N ARG A 132 1.64 -21.25 -0.70
CA ARG A 132 1.34 -22.66 -0.38
C ARG A 132 2.43 -23.64 -0.83
N ALA A 133 3.48 -23.13 -1.46
CA ALA A 133 4.65 -23.93 -1.84
C ALA A 133 5.41 -24.41 -0.60
N ASP A 134 5.86 -25.66 -0.64
CA ASP A 134 6.72 -26.26 0.39
C ASP A 134 8.19 -25.98 0.03
N LEU A 135 8.73 -24.91 0.61
CA LEU A 135 10.09 -24.42 0.41
C LEU A 135 10.89 -24.66 1.69
N LYS A 136 12.20 -24.78 1.54
CA LYS A 136 13.16 -25.01 2.62
C LYS A 136 14.10 -23.83 2.76
N ASP A 137 14.74 -23.75 3.92
CA ASP A 137 15.81 -22.79 4.16
C ASP A 137 16.92 -22.94 3.11
N GLY A 138 17.37 -21.81 2.56
CA GLY A 138 18.33 -21.75 1.46
C GLY A 138 17.75 -21.89 0.05
N ASP A 139 16.47 -22.27 -0.11
CA ASP A 139 15.83 -22.34 -1.43
C ASP A 139 15.81 -20.94 -2.09
N LEU A 140 15.93 -20.94 -3.42
CA LEU A 140 15.80 -19.74 -4.23
C LEU A 140 14.44 -19.74 -4.92
N LEU A 141 13.60 -18.78 -4.53
CA LEU A 141 12.35 -18.51 -5.22
C LEU A 141 12.64 -17.63 -6.43
N THR A 142 12.18 -18.04 -7.62
CA THR A 142 12.40 -17.33 -8.88
C THR A 142 11.09 -16.87 -9.52
N ALA A 143 11.14 -15.85 -10.39
CA ALA A 143 10.00 -15.46 -11.21
C ALA A 143 9.61 -16.56 -12.23
N GLY A 144 8.48 -16.39 -12.94
CA GLY A 144 7.97 -17.33 -13.95
C GLY A 144 6.87 -18.28 -13.46
N GLY A 145 6.45 -18.13 -12.20
CA GLY A 145 5.31 -18.85 -11.62
C GLY A 145 3.96 -18.50 -12.27
N ASN A 146 2.93 -19.30 -11.99
CA ASN A 146 1.55 -18.99 -12.41
C ASN A 146 0.94 -17.96 -11.46
N SER A 147 0.11 -17.05 -11.99
CA SER A 147 -0.60 -16.07 -11.17
C SER A 147 -1.63 -16.72 -10.23
N ASN A 148 -1.61 -16.29 -8.97
CA ASN A 148 -2.63 -16.63 -7.98
C ASN A 148 -4.00 -16.02 -8.32
N TYR A 149 -4.04 -14.95 -9.11
CA TYR A 149 -5.27 -14.18 -9.34
C TYR A 149 -5.85 -14.36 -10.75
N LYS A 150 -5.00 -14.43 -11.79
CA LYS A 150 -5.45 -14.56 -13.19
C LYS A 150 -5.03 -15.92 -13.80
N PRO A 151 -5.98 -16.82 -14.11
CA PRO A 151 -5.67 -18.08 -14.79
C PRO A 151 -4.88 -17.86 -16.09
N GLY A 152 -3.87 -18.70 -16.33
CA GLY A 152 -3.03 -18.65 -17.54
C GLY A 152 -1.97 -17.54 -17.59
N LEU A 153 -1.97 -16.60 -16.64
CA LEU A 153 -0.94 -15.55 -16.58
C LEU A 153 0.34 -16.08 -15.91
N LYS A 154 1.49 -15.87 -16.59
CA LYS A 154 2.83 -16.09 -16.04
C LYS A 154 3.37 -14.81 -15.41
N MET A 155 3.84 -14.90 -14.17
CA MET A 155 4.33 -13.75 -13.42
C MET A 155 5.80 -13.45 -13.77
N ASN A 156 6.08 -12.20 -14.15
CA ASN A 156 7.43 -11.71 -14.48
C ASN A 156 8.25 -11.39 -13.22
N HIS A 157 7.59 -11.31 -12.07
CA HIS A 157 8.18 -10.93 -10.79
C HIS A 157 7.73 -11.88 -9.68
N ILE A 158 8.51 -11.87 -8.60
CA ILE A 158 8.20 -12.49 -7.31
C ILE A 158 7.73 -11.38 -6.38
N TYR A 159 6.63 -11.61 -5.66
CA TYR A 159 5.98 -10.60 -4.82
C TYR A 159 6.22 -10.93 -3.35
N PHE A 160 6.54 -9.91 -2.56
CA PHE A 160 6.84 -10.02 -1.13
C PHE A 160 6.47 -8.72 -0.42
N THR A 161 6.53 -8.71 0.91
CA THR A 161 6.15 -7.53 1.70
C THR A 161 6.94 -7.45 2.99
N ALA A 162 7.13 -6.26 3.53
CA ALA A 162 7.64 -6.08 4.89
C ALA A 162 6.53 -6.21 5.96
N ASN A 163 5.29 -6.51 5.57
CA ASN A 163 4.16 -6.75 6.47
C ASN A 163 3.84 -8.25 6.57
N VAL A 164 4.13 -8.86 7.73
CA VAL A 164 3.88 -10.29 7.97
C VAL A 164 2.41 -10.68 7.81
N ASN A 165 1.47 -9.83 8.22
CA ASN A 165 0.04 -10.08 8.04
C ASN A 165 -0.37 -9.94 6.57
N GLY A 166 0.29 -9.05 5.83
CA GLY A 166 0.16 -8.95 4.36
C GLY A 166 0.62 -10.24 3.66
N ALA A 167 1.74 -10.82 4.10
CA ALA A 167 2.19 -12.12 3.62
C ALA A 167 1.24 -13.26 4.03
N GLY A 168 0.69 -13.23 5.25
CA GLY A 168 -0.34 -14.16 5.70
C GLY A 168 -1.60 -14.13 4.81
N LEU A 169 -2.08 -12.94 4.46
CA LEU A 169 -3.16 -12.74 3.50
C LEU A 169 -2.78 -13.33 2.12
N ALA A 170 -1.58 -13.07 1.61
CA ALA A 170 -1.10 -13.63 0.35
C ALA A 170 -1.08 -15.18 0.37
N ALA A 171 -0.64 -15.79 1.47
CA ALA A 171 -0.66 -17.24 1.66
C ALA A 171 -2.09 -17.80 1.65
N ALA A 172 -3.03 -17.09 2.28
CA ALA A 172 -4.44 -17.48 2.30
C ALA A 172 -5.10 -17.41 0.92
N LEU A 173 -4.67 -16.49 0.07
CA LEU A 173 -5.18 -16.29 -1.29
C LEU A 173 -4.40 -17.04 -2.37
N ALA A 174 -3.23 -17.60 -2.04
CA ALA A 174 -2.41 -18.37 -2.97
C ALA A 174 -3.19 -19.58 -3.53
N LYS A 175 -2.88 -20.00 -4.75
CA LYS A 175 -3.44 -21.21 -5.34
C LYS A 175 -2.70 -22.45 -4.87
N GLY A 176 -3.38 -23.60 -4.91
CA GLY A 176 -2.86 -24.90 -4.50
C GLY A 176 -3.51 -25.43 -3.22
N GLU A 177 -3.31 -26.72 -2.97
CA GLU A 177 -3.88 -27.47 -1.84
C GLU A 177 -2.92 -27.58 -0.64
N GLY A 178 -1.69 -27.09 -0.78
CA GLY A 178 -0.70 -27.07 0.30
C GLY A 178 -1.10 -26.18 1.48
N ARG A 179 -0.47 -26.41 2.63
CA ARG A 179 -0.68 -25.56 3.81
C ARG A 179 -0.25 -24.12 3.52
N GLU A 180 -0.93 -23.15 4.14
CA GLU A 180 -0.54 -21.74 4.12
C GLU A 180 0.80 -21.57 4.85
N ARG A 181 1.73 -20.84 4.24
CA ARG A 181 3.07 -20.60 4.77
C ARG A 181 3.51 -19.17 4.54
N VAL A 182 4.25 -18.65 5.49
CA VAL A 182 4.88 -17.32 5.41
C VAL A 182 6.37 -17.51 5.63
N TYR A 183 7.16 -17.29 4.59
CA TYR A 183 8.62 -17.38 4.68
C TYR A 183 9.24 -16.02 4.95
N ILE A 184 10.29 -15.99 5.76
CA ILE A 184 11.21 -14.85 5.84
C ILE A 184 12.16 -14.97 4.67
N ILE A 185 12.34 -13.88 3.93
CA ILE A 185 13.14 -13.87 2.70
C ILE A 185 14.19 -12.78 2.70
N GLU A 186 15.22 -12.99 1.91
CA GLU A 186 16.24 -12.01 1.57
C GLU A 186 16.25 -11.82 0.04
N PRO A 187 15.96 -10.62 -0.48
CA PRO A 187 16.12 -10.33 -1.90
C PRO A 187 17.60 -10.37 -2.28
N ILE A 188 17.94 -11.10 -3.35
CA ILE A 188 19.33 -11.20 -3.82
C ILE A 188 19.74 -10.00 -4.70
N GLY A 189 18.76 -9.33 -5.31
CA GLY A 189 18.99 -8.18 -6.17
C GLY A 189 18.01 -7.05 -5.89
N GLU A 190 17.97 -6.11 -6.82
CA GLU A 190 17.09 -4.95 -6.74
C GLU A 190 15.61 -5.35 -6.77
N PHE A 191 14.80 -4.56 -6.08
CA PHE A 191 13.36 -4.71 -6.05
C PHE A 191 12.69 -3.34 -6.13
N GLU A 192 11.40 -3.33 -6.47
CA GLU A 192 10.61 -2.13 -6.61
C GLU A 192 9.29 -2.24 -5.83
N ASN A 193 8.63 -1.10 -5.60
CA ASN A 193 7.28 -1.09 -5.04
C ASN A 193 6.32 -1.87 -5.95
N ASP A 194 5.41 -2.64 -5.36
CA ASP A 194 4.38 -3.34 -6.13
C ASP A 194 3.38 -2.32 -6.71
N PRO A 195 3.35 -2.12 -8.04
CA PRO A 195 2.47 -1.14 -8.65
C PRO A 195 0.99 -1.54 -8.60
N ASN A 196 0.66 -2.78 -8.22
CA ASN A 196 -0.73 -3.21 -8.07
C ASN A 196 -1.40 -2.64 -6.81
N VAL A 197 -0.60 -2.22 -5.82
CA VAL A 197 -1.10 -1.66 -4.55
C VAL A 197 -0.49 -0.31 -4.16
N THR A 198 0.56 0.13 -4.87
CA THR A 198 1.18 1.45 -4.70
C THR A 198 0.41 2.53 -5.46
N ASP A 199 0.13 3.67 -4.80
CA ASP A 199 -0.59 4.81 -5.38
C ASP A 199 -1.96 4.45 -5.98
N LYS A 200 -2.62 3.42 -5.43
CA LYS A 200 -3.98 3.01 -5.82
C LYS A 200 -5.03 3.64 -4.92
N LYS A 201 -5.16 3.10 -3.72
CA LYS A 201 -6.14 3.56 -2.73
C LYS A 201 -5.55 4.61 -1.80
N PHE A 202 -4.30 4.38 -1.39
CA PHE A 202 -3.53 5.23 -0.49
C PHE A 202 -2.32 5.82 -1.24
N PRO A 203 -1.76 6.96 -0.80
CA PRO A 203 -0.59 7.54 -1.44
C PRO A 203 0.66 6.73 -1.07
N GLY A 204 1.48 6.43 -2.07
CA GLY A 204 2.65 5.58 -1.92
C GLY A 204 2.32 4.11 -1.69
N ASN A 205 3.26 3.41 -1.06
CA ASN A 205 3.23 1.98 -0.78
C ASN A 205 3.09 1.73 0.73
N LEU A 206 1.92 2.04 1.28
CA LEU A 206 1.69 1.89 2.73
C LEU A 206 1.63 0.42 3.18
N THR A 207 1.28 -0.49 2.27
CA THR A 207 1.30 -1.93 2.56
C THR A 207 2.72 -2.49 2.61
N ARG A 208 3.73 -1.70 2.20
CA ARG A 208 5.13 -2.13 2.05
C ARG A 208 5.21 -3.41 1.23
N SER A 209 4.51 -3.43 0.09
CA SER A 209 4.49 -4.55 -0.85
C SER A 209 5.47 -4.28 -1.98
N TYR A 210 6.26 -5.28 -2.33
CA TYR A 210 7.35 -5.17 -3.27
C TYR A 210 7.32 -6.30 -4.29
N ARG A 211 8.05 -6.11 -5.38
CA ARG A 211 8.28 -7.16 -6.36
C ARG A 211 9.72 -7.13 -6.90
N SER A 212 10.24 -8.31 -7.26
CA SER A 212 11.60 -8.49 -7.77
C SER A 212 11.60 -9.42 -9.00
N LYS A 213 12.46 -9.14 -9.98
CA LYS A 213 12.80 -10.10 -11.05
C LYS A 213 13.89 -11.07 -10.59
N GLU A 214 14.79 -10.58 -9.74
CA GLU A 214 15.87 -11.36 -9.15
C GLU A 214 15.34 -12.31 -8.07
N PRO A 215 16.01 -13.46 -7.84
CA PRO A 215 15.53 -14.45 -6.88
C PRO A 215 15.44 -13.93 -5.44
N LEU A 216 14.53 -14.52 -4.67
CA LEU A 216 14.46 -14.33 -3.22
C LEU A 216 14.97 -15.60 -2.53
N ARG A 217 15.89 -15.45 -1.58
CA ARG A 217 16.39 -16.55 -0.75
C ARG A 217 15.47 -16.76 0.44
N ILE A 218 15.05 -17.99 0.69
CA ILE A 218 14.36 -18.36 1.93
C ILE A 218 15.40 -18.41 3.06
N ILE A 219 15.16 -17.67 4.14
CA ILE A 219 16.05 -17.63 5.32
C ILE A 219 15.34 -18.05 6.62
N GLY A 220 14.09 -18.50 6.51
CA GLY A 220 13.28 -18.95 7.63
C GLY A 220 11.79 -19.04 7.31
N GLU A 221 11.01 -19.56 8.25
CA GLU A 221 9.55 -19.62 8.20
C GLU A 221 8.97 -18.98 9.47
N VAL A 222 7.99 -18.09 9.30
CA VAL A 222 7.19 -17.56 10.40
C VAL A 222 6.03 -18.51 10.65
N THR A 223 5.78 -18.85 11.91
CA THR A 223 4.67 -19.74 12.30
C THR A 223 3.47 -19.01 12.90
N GLU A 224 3.65 -17.75 13.29
CA GLU A 224 2.65 -16.92 13.96
C GLU A 224 2.35 -15.65 13.15
N TRP A 225 1.11 -15.53 12.68
CA TRP A 225 0.57 -14.34 12.05
C TRP A 225 -0.96 -14.30 12.19
N ALA A 226 -1.58 -13.15 11.96
CA ALA A 226 -3.03 -13.04 12.01
C ALA A 226 -3.68 -13.85 10.88
N LYS A 227 -4.43 -14.89 11.24
CA LYS A 227 -5.19 -15.70 10.28
C LYS A 227 -6.53 -15.06 9.98
N LEU A 228 -6.93 -15.11 8.71
CA LEU A 228 -8.28 -14.71 8.30
C LEU A 228 -9.32 -15.67 8.86
N THR A 229 -10.41 -15.10 9.37
CA THR A 229 -11.64 -15.84 9.64
C THR A 229 -12.27 -16.35 8.34
N THR A 230 -13.15 -17.33 8.46
CA THR A 230 -13.91 -17.87 7.32
C THR A 230 -14.72 -16.80 6.61
N LEU A 231 -15.25 -15.82 7.35
CA LEU A 231 -16.02 -14.72 6.80
C LEU A 231 -15.13 -13.78 5.98
N GLU A 232 -14.03 -13.30 6.57
CA GLU A 232 -13.07 -12.42 5.87
C GLU A 232 -12.52 -13.07 4.60
N ARG A 233 -12.24 -14.38 4.64
CA ARG A 233 -11.78 -15.12 3.46
C ARG A 233 -12.82 -15.10 2.35
N ARG A 234 -14.10 -15.30 2.67
CA ARG A 234 -15.19 -15.24 1.70
C ARG A 234 -15.28 -13.86 1.08
N GLU A 235 -15.25 -12.82 1.89
CA GLU A 235 -15.29 -11.42 1.44
C GLU A 235 -14.12 -11.09 0.50
N TRP A 236 -12.90 -11.55 0.83
CA TRP A 236 -11.75 -11.40 -0.06
C TRP A 236 -11.94 -12.08 -1.41
N HIS A 237 -12.44 -13.31 -1.44
CA HIS A 237 -12.72 -14.01 -2.71
C HIS A 237 -13.79 -13.30 -3.54
N GLU A 238 -14.87 -12.83 -2.91
CA GLU A 238 -15.92 -12.08 -3.59
C GLU A 238 -15.39 -10.74 -4.16
N ASN A 239 -14.57 -10.02 -3.39
CA ASN A 239 -13.98 -8.77 -3.82
C ASN A 239 -12.98 -8.97 -4.97
N LEU A 240 -12.16 -10.01 -4.92
CA LEU A 240 -11.25 -10.36 -6.02
C LEU A 240 -12.01 -10.77 -7.29
N ALA A 241 -13.13 -11.49 -7.16
CA ALA A 241 -13.96 -11.86 -8.30
C ALA A 241 -14.65 -10.65 -8.96
N LYS A 242 -14.98 -9.62 -8.18
CA LYS A 242 -15.54 -8.35 -8.67
C LYS A 242 -14.48 -7.42 -9.25
N ASN A 243 -13.21 -7.61 -8.89
CA ASN A 243 -12.12 -6.75 -9.34
C ASN A 243 -11.84 -6.96 -10.83
N LYS A 244 -12.09 -5.93 -11.64
CA LYS A 244 -11.82 -5.91 -13.09
C LYS A 244 -10.47 -5.29 -13.44
N GLY A 245 -9.67 -4.90 -12.45
CA GLY A 245 -8.36 -4.30 -12.65
C GLY A 245 -7.39 -5.28 -13.33
N GLU A 246 -6.58 -4.75 -14.24
CA GLU A 246 -5.51 -5.51 -14.86
C GLU A 246 -4.34 -5.66 -13.87
N ILE A 247 -3.74 -6.86 -13.84
CA ILE A 247 -2.51 -7.10 -13.09
C ILE A 247 -1.38 -6.45 -13.88
N ILE A 248 -0.71 -5.48 -13.26
CA ILE A 248 0.51 -4.88 -13.79
C ILE A 248 1.63 -5.88 -13.50
N ASN A 249 1.97 -6.68 -14.52
CA ASN A 249 2.91 -7.79 -14.40
C ASN A 249 4.34 -7.40 -14.70
#